data_AF-A0A7S1XQM3-F1
#
_entry.id   AF-A0A7S1XQM3-F1
#
_cell.length_a   1.000
_cell.length_b   1.000
_cell.length_c   1.000
_cell.angle_alpha   90.00
_cell.angle_beta   90.00
_cell.angle_gamma   90.00
#
_symmetry.space_group_name_H-M   'P 1'
#
loop_
_entity.id
_entity.type
_entity.pdbx_description
1 polymer ?
#
loop_
_entity_poly.entity_id
_entity_poly.type
_entity_poly.pdbx_seq_one_letter_code
_entity_poly.pdbx_strand_id
1 'polypeptide(L)'
;ADAAAPHKLTKEETDGLRLKEAAFLDSLRLNVNVFVKPYPRCGEGAADEALARGVALQVWDRVLPAFVAGVRTRLAAFEFGDGRGLTKALHRRGVNMRYLGRVADLCAAEEALDAELDAAGEGRRHPMPLHLLELCEAEMLARAAKHVAREAFAADVEGGVSVSSPAGLYAALLNALLGGGGGGGGREVLLAYGGRGRDVGVVAP
;
A
#
# COMPACT_ATOMS: atom_id res chain seq x y z
N ALA A 1 -31.98 21.30 16.58
CA ALA A 1 -32.22 20.17 15.66
C ALA A 1 -31.84 18.91 16.41
N ASP A 2 -32.84 18.11 16.77
CA ASP A 2 -32.65 16.87 17.52
C ASP A 2 -31.82 15.90 16.67
N ALA A 3 -30.62 15.53 17.15
CA ALA A 3 -29.82 14.52 16.49
C ALA A 3 -30.50 13.17 16.72
N ALA A 4 -31.24 12.70 15.72
CA ALA A 4 -31.87 11.38 15.75
C ALA A 4 -30.82 10.33 16.14
N ALA A 5 -31.09 9.61 17.25
CA ALA A 5 -30.22 8.54 17.72
C ALA A 5 -29.94 7.54 16.59
N PRO A 6 -28.72 6.99 16.49
CA PRO A 6 -28.38 6.07 15.42
C PRO A 6 -29.35 4.90 15.44
N HIS A 7 -30.02 4.67 14.31
CA HIS A 7 -30.94 3.55 14.14
C HIS A 7 -30.18 2.24 14.37
N LYS A 8 -30.42 1.63 15.54
CA LYS A 8 -29.86 0.32 15.87
C LYS A 8 -30.65 -0.72 15.09
N LEU A 9 -29.97 -1.47 14.24
CA LEU A 9 -30.54 -2.61 13.54
C LEU A 9 -31.18 -3.56 14.56
N THR A 10 -32.39 -3.99 14.25
CA THR A 10 -33.07 -5.05 14.98
C THR A 10 -32.32 -6.38 14.77
N LYS A 11 -32.51 -7.32 15.71
CA LYS A 11 -31.88 -8.64 15.63
C LYS A 11 -32.20 -9.36 14.31
N GLU A 12 -33.43 -9.24 13.84
CA GLU A 12 -33.90 -9.83 12.58
C GLU A 12 -33.19 -9.23 11.37
N GLU A 13 -32.96 -7.92 11.34
CA GLU A 13 -32.20 -7.27 10.27
C GLU A 13 -30.73 -7.68 10.28
N THR A 14 -30.12 -7.81 11.47
CA THR A 14 -28.73 -8.29 11.59
C THR A 14 -28.58 -9.74 11.15
N ASP A 15 -29.54 -10.60 11.47
CA ASP A 15 -29.51 -12.01 11.08
C ASP A 15 -29.79 -12.15 9.56
N GLY A 16 -30.70 -11.34 9.00
CA GLY A 16 -30.92 -11.27 7.56
C GLY A 16 -29.68 -10.80 6.77
N LEU A 17 -28.91 -9.86 7.30
CA LEU A 17 -27.63 -9.43 6.71
C LEU A 17 -26.58 -10.55 6.75
N ARG A 18 -26.47 -11.28 7.86
CA ARG A 18 -25.55 -12.42 7.99
C ARG A 18 -25.85 -13.54 7.00
N LEU A 19 -27.11 -13.85 6.76
CA LEU A 19 -27.50 -14.85 5.75
C LEU A 19 -27.12 -14.41 4.34
N LYS A 20 -27.34 -13.13 4.00
CA LYS A 20 -26.94 -12.59 2.70
C LYS A 20 -25.42 -12.60 2.52
N GLU A 21 -24.67 -12.27 3.57
CA GLU A 21 -23.22 -12.31 3.58
C GLU A 21 -22.69 -13.74 3.41
N ALA A 22 -23.26 -14.72 4.12
CA ALA A 22 -22.91 -16.13 3.96
C ALA A 22 -23.17 -16.63 2.53
N ALA A 23 -24.35 -16.33 1.97
CA ALA A 23 -24.68 -16.69 0.60
C ALA A 23 -23.75 -16.03 -0.44
N PHE A 24 -23.35 -14.78 -0.20
CA PHE A 24 -22.37 -14.10 -1.04
C PHE A 24 -20.98 -14.73 -0.93
N LEU A 25 -20.49 -15.01 0.27
CA LEU A 25 -19.22 -15.71 0.49
C LEU A 25 -19.22 -17.08 -0.18
N ASP A 26 -20.37 -17.77 -0.17
CA ASP A 26 -20.53 -19.05 -0.83
C ASP A 26 -20.51 -18.97 -2.36
N SER A 27 -20.92 -17.83 -2.93
CA SER A 27 -20.81 -17.57 -4.37
C SER A 27 -19.37 -17.34 -4.86
N LEU A 28 -18.42 -17.07 -3.96
CA LEU A 28 -17.04 -16.79 -4.33
C LEU A 28 -16.28 -18.09 -4.64
N ARG A 29 -15.44 -18.03 -5.68
CA ARG A 29 -14.53 -19.12 -6.06
C ARG A 29 -13.38 -19.32 -5.07
N LEU A 30 -13.12 -18.33 -4.23
CA LEU A 30 -12.04 -18.29 -3.26
C LEU A 30 -12.61 -17.88 -1.90
N ASN A 31 -12.22 -18.59 -0.86
CA ASN A 31 -12.51 -18.18 0.50
C ASN A 31 -11.64 -16.98 0.89
N VAL A 32 -12.21 -15.79 0.84
CA VAL A 32 -11.53 -14.53 1.20
C VAL A 32 -11.17 -14.42 2.68
N ASN A 33 -11.81 -15.22 3.53
CA ASN A 33 -11.65 -15.20 4.99
C ASN A 33 -10.80 -16.34 5.52
N VAL A 34 -10.08 -17.07 4.65
CA VAL A 34 -9.27 -18.23 5.06
C VAL A 34 -8.13 -17.89 6.04
N PHE A 35 -7.77 -16.62 6.18
CA PHE A 35 -6.77 -16.18 7.16
C PHE A 35 -7.37 -15.42 8.35
N VAL A 36 -8.70 -15.24 8.39
CA VAL A 36 -9.39 -14.48 9.43
C VAL A 36 -10.12 -15.45 10.36
N LYS A 37 -9.82 -15.38 11.66
CA LYS A 37 -10.49 -16.18 12.69
C LYS A 37 -11.59 -15.34 13.36
N PRO A 38 -12.78 -15.91 13.66
CA PRO A 38 -13.22 -17.29 13.35
C PRO A 38 -13.59 -17.47 11.88
N TYR A 39 -13.34 -18.66 11.32
CA TYR A 39 -13.63 -19.00 9.92
C TYR A 39 -15.14 -18.98 9.65
N PRO A 40 -15.67 -18.09 8.80
CA PRO A 40 -17.10 -18.07 8.51
C PRO A 40 -17.53 -19.25 7.60
N ARG A 41 -16.61 -19.81 6.81
CA ARG A 41 -16.81 -21.09 6.11
C ARG A 41 -16.26 -22.22 6.97
N CYS A 42 -17.14 -22.97 7.61
CA CYS A 42 -16.78 -24.19 8.33
C CYS A 42 -16.60 -25.37 7.35
N GLY A 43 -15.47 -26.08 7.41
CA GLY A 43 -15.33 -27.41 6.78
C GLY A 43 -14.05 -27.68 5.98
N GLU A 44 -13.46 -26.70 5.29
CA GLU A 44 -12.39 -26.95 4.29
C GLU A 44 -11.18 -26.01 4.42
N GLY A 45 -10.87 -25.54 5.62
CA GLY A 45 -9.85 -24.50 5.85
C GLY A 45 -8.48 -24.79 5.23
N ALA A 46 -8.01 -26.04 5.24
CA ALA A 46 -6.70 -26.39 4.68
C ALA A 46 -6.65 -26.36 3.14
N ALA A 47 -7.70 -26.82 2.47
CA ALA A 47 -7.78 -26.81 1.01
C ALA A 47 -7.96 -25.39 0.48
N ASP A 48 -8.84 -24.62 1.12
CA ASP A 48 -9.02 -23.20 0.86
C ASP A 48 -7.72 -22.42 1.07
N GLU A 49 -6.95 -22.75 2.11
CA GLU A 49 -5.69 -22.08 2.41
C GLU A 49 -4.65 -22.39 1.34
N ALA A 50 -4.52 -23.67 0.95
CA ALA A 50 -3.62 -24.08 -0.11
C ALA A 50 -3.96 -23.37 -1.44
N LEU A 51 -5.25 -23.26 -1.76
CA LEU A 51 -5.71 -22.55 -2.95
C LEU A 51 -5.38 -21.05 -2.87
N ALA A 52 -5.66 -20.40 -1.73
CA ALA A 52 -5.35 -18.98 -1.54
C ALA A 52 -3.85 -18.69 -1.63
N ARG A 53 -3.00 -19.55 -1.05
CA ARG A 53 -1.54 -19.46 -1.19
C ARG A 53 -1.09 -19.69 -2.63
N GLY A 54 -1.68 -20.67 -3.33
CA GLY A 54 -1.40 -20.93 -4.74
C GLY A 54 -1.71 -19.73 -5.64
N VAL A 55 -2.85 -19.08 -5.43
CA VAL A 55 -3.21 -17.83 -6.14
C VAL A 55 -2.24 -16.70 -5.78
N ALA A 56 -1.85 -16.56 -4.52
CA ALA A 56 -0.87 -15.55 -4.11
C ALA A 56 0.49 -15.75 -4.80
N LEU A 57 0.97 -16.99 -4.92
CA LEU A 57 2.17 -17.33 -5.68
C LEU A 57 2.00 -17.05 -7.17
N GLN A 58 0.85 -17.37 -7.76
CA GLN A 58 0.57 -17.04 -9.15
C GLN A 58 0.64 -15.53 -9.41
N VAL A 59 0.13 -14.70 -8.49
CA VAL A 59 0.27 -13.25 -8.58
C VAL A 59 1.75 -12.86 -8.51
N TRP A 60 2.49 -13.39 -7.54
CA TRP A 60 3.89 -13.06 -7.28
C TRP A 60 4.85 -13.46 -8.41
N ASP A 61 4.73 -14.71 -8.89
CA ASP A 61 5.68 -15.33 -9.82
C ASP A 61 5.31 -15.13 -11.29
N ARG A 62 4.03 -14.87 -11.60
CA ARG A 62 3.57 -14.76 -12.99
C ARG A 62 2.95 -13.40 -13.31
N VAL A 63 1.99 -12.94 -12.51
CA VAL A 63 1.24 -11.71 -12.84
C VAL A 63 2.13 -10.48 -12.74
N LEU A 64 2.93 -10.35 -11.68
CA LEU A 64 3.82 -9.19 -11.50
C LEU A 64 4.94 -9.14 -12.55
N PRO A 65 5.68 -10.23 -12.85
CA PRO A 65 6.65 -10.20 -13.94
C PRO A 65 6.03 -9.93 -15.32
N ALA A 66 4.86 -10.51 -15.61
CA ALA A 66 4.15 -10.23 -16.86
C ALA A 66 3.67 -8.77 -16.95
N PHE A 67 3.30 -8.16 -15.82
CA PHE A 67 2.99 -6.74 -15.75
C PHE A 67 4.21 -5.89 -16.14
N VAL A 68 5.36 -6.10 -15.51
CA VAL A 68 6.60 -5.35 -15.79
C VAL A 68 7.06 -5.55 -17.23
N ALA A 69 7.06 -6.80 -17.73
CA ALA A 69 7.38 -7.09 -19.12
C ALA A 69 6.41 -6.39 -20.10
N GLY A 70 5.13 -6.29 -19.73
CA GLY A 70 4.12 -5.55 -20.49
C GLY A 70 4.39 -4.05 -20.57
N VAL A 71 4.86 -3.43 -19.48
CA VAL A 71 5.25 -2.01 -19.45
C VAL A 71 6.32 -1.72 -20.51
N ARG A 72 7.34 -2.60 -20.60
CA ARG A 72 8.46 -2.49 -21.54
C ARG A 72 8.00 -2.42 -23.00
N THR A 73 6.95 -3.15 -23.38
CA THR A 73 6.46 -3.22 -24.78
C THR A 73 5.68 -1.99 -25.28
N ARG A 74 5.79 -0.83 -24.60
CA ARG A 74 5.29 0.52 -24.98
C ARG A 74 3.79 0.71 -25.18
N LEU A 75 2.96 -0.33 -25.20
CA LEU A 75 1.50 -0.16 -25.15
C LEU A 75 1.03 0.45 -23.82
N ALA A 76 1.83 0.34 -22.75
CA ALA A 76 1.47 0.82 -21.42
C ALA A 76 2.36 1.95 -20.86
N ALA A 77 3.51 2.28 -21.46
CA ALA A 77 4.44 3.26 -20.87
C ALA A 77 3.83 4.67 -20.67
N PHE A 78 2.87 5.07 -21.50
CA PHE A 78 2.12 6.33 -21.31
C PHE A 78 0.96 6.24 -20.31
N GLU A 79 0.59 5.03 -19.85
CA GLU A 79 -0.46 4.85 -18.84
C GLU A 79 -0.02 5.24 -17.42
N PHE A 80 1.29 5.46 -17.20
CA PHE A 80 1.91 5.66 -15.89
C PHE A 80 2.47 7.07 -15.69
N GLY A 81 1.79 8.09 -16.21
CA GLY A 81 2.23 9.48 -16.03
C GLY A 81 2.22 9.98 -14.58
N ASP A 82 1.47 9.31 -13.70
CA ASP A 82 1.36 9.63 -12.28
C ASP A 82 0.95 8.39 -11.45
N GLY A 83 0.91 8.56 -10.12
CA GLY A 83 0.54 7.50 -9.19
C GLY A 83 -0.91 7.02 -9.34
N ARG A 84 -1.80 7.88 -9.85
CA ARG A 84 -3.19 7.52 -10.19
C ARG A 84 -3.23 6.57 -11.39
N GLY A 85 -2.45 6.84 -12.43
CA GLY A 85 -2.28 5.97 -13.59
C GLY A 85 -1.74 4.60 -13.19
N LEU A 86 -0.68 4.58 -12.37
CA LEU A 86 -0.12 3.35 -11.80
C LEU A 86 -1.14 2.54 -11.01
N THR A 87 -1.88 3.20 -10.11
CA THR A 87 -2.96 2.56 -9.34
C THR A 87 -3.98 1.90 -10.25
N LYS A 88 -4.47 2.63 -11.27
CA LYS A 88 -5.46 2.09 -12.22
C LYS A 88 -4.91 0.92 -13.02
N ALA A 89 -3.68 1.00 -13.49
CA ALA A 89 -3.06 -0.04 -14.30
C ALA A 89 -2.82 -1.34 -13.54
N LEU A 90 -2.45 -1.26 -12.25
CA LEU A 90 -2.35 -2.41 -11.36
C LEU A 90 -3.74 -2.99 -11.05
N HIS A 91 -4.71 -2.15 -10.69
CA HIS A 91 -6.08 -2.60 -10.40
C HIS A 91 -6.78 -3.24 -11.60
N ARG A 92 -6.55 -2.76 -12.83
CA ARG A 92 -7.06 -3.39 -14.07
C ARG A 92 -6.60 -4.84 -14.23
N ARG A 93 -5.46 -5.20 -13.64
CA ARG A 93 -4.89 -6.56 -13.64
C ARG A 93 -5.22 -7.33 -12.35
N GLY A 94 -6.07 -6.79 -11.49
CA GLY A 94 -6.40 -7.38 -10.19
C GLY A 94 -5.25 -7.33 -9.18
N VAL A 95 -4.22 -6.51 -9.42
CA VAL A 95 -3.06 -6.39 -8.54
C VAL A 95 -3.26 -5.25 -7.56
N ASN A 96 -3.10 -5.54 -6.27
CA ASN A 96 -3.18 -4.54 -5.20
C ASN A 96 -1.87 -3.74 -5.09
N MET A 97 -1.97 -2.44 -4.77
CA MET A 97 -0.82 -1.56 -4.54
C MET A 97 0.14 -2.02 -3.41
N ARG A 98 -0.25 -2.98 -2.56
CA ARG A 98 0.67 -3.61 -1.59
C ARG A 98 1.85 -4.32 -2.27
N TYR A 99 1.71 -4.68 -3.54
CA TYR A 99 2.75 -5.35 -4.31
C TYR A 99 3.74 -4.37 -4.96
N LEU A 100 3.63 -3.06 -4.72
CA LEU A 100 4.53 -2.06 -5.29
C LEU A 100 6.01 -2.35 -5.00
N GLY A 101 6.36 -2.83 -3.79
CA GLY A 101 7.75 -3.18 -3.47
C GLY A 101 8.29 -4.25 -4.43
N ARG A 102 7.53 -5.31 -4.67
CA ARG A 102 7.92 -6.35 -5.64
C ARG A 102 7.97 -5.83 -7.07
N VAL A 103 7.08 -4.93 -7.46
CA VAL A 103 7.12 -4.28 -8.77
C VAL A 103 8.40 -3.45 -8.90
N ALA A 104 8.75 -2.66 -7.89
CA ALA A 104 9.98 -1.87 -7.85
C ALA A 104 11.23 -2.76 -7.97
N ASP A 105 11.31 -3.86 -7.23
CA ASP A 105 12.41 -4.83 -7.32
C ASP A 105 12.60 -5.35 -8.76
N LEU A 106 11.48 -5.69 -9.43
CA LEU A 106 11.49 -6.17 -10.80
C LEU A 106 11.90 -5.07 -11.79
N CYS A 107 11.44 -3.83 -11.59
CA CYS A 107 11.88 -2.68 -12.39
C CYS A 107 13.38 -2.44 -12.25
N ALA A 108 13.90 -2.41 -11.01
CA ALA A 108 15.31 -2.22 -10.73
C ALA A 108 16.18 -3.31 -11.36
N ALA A 109 15.74 -4.58 -11.31
CA ALA A 109 16.43 -5.69 -11.95
C ALA A 109 16.47 -5.54 -13.49
N GLU A 110 15.36 -5.10 -14.09
CA GLU A 110 15.29 -4.86 -15.53
C GLU A 110 16.17 -3.69 -15.97
N GLU A 111 16.19 -2.59 -15.20
CA GLU A 111 17.05 -1.42 -15.45
C GLU A 111 18.54 -1.79 -15.32
N ALA A 112 18.92 -2.58 -14.30
CA ALA A 112 20.28 -3.07 -14.16
C ALA A 112 20.71 -3.94 -15.34
N LEU A 113 19.85 -4.85 -15.79
CA LEU A 113 20.10 -5.67 -16.97
C LEU A 113 20.20 -4.82 -18.25
N ASP A 114 19.40 -3.76 -18.38
CA ASP A 114 19.53 -2.83 -19.51
C ASP A 114 20.88 -2.12 -19.51
N ALA A 115 21.35 -1.66 -18.35
CA ALA A 115 22.67 -1.04 -18.23
C ALA A 115 23.81 -2.00 -18.59
N GLU A 116 23.72 -3.28 -18.18
CA GLU A 116 24.69 -4.32 -18.53
C GLU A 116 24.71 -4.60 -20.05
N LEU A 117 23.53 -4.74 -20.67
CA LEU A 117 23.41 -4.97 -22.10
C LEU A 117 23.89 -3.79 -22.93
N ASP A 118 23.58 -2.56 -22.50
CA ASP A 118 24.07 -1.35 -23.15
C ASP A 118 25.60 -1.25 -23.08
N ALA A 119 26.21 -1.60 -21.94
CA ALA A 119 27.66 -1.65 -21.80
C ALA A 119 28.32 -2.71 -22.69
N ALA A 120 27.61 -3.82 -22.97
CA ALA A 120 28.06 -4.88 -23.88
C ALA A 120 27.78 -4.57 -25.37
N GLY A 121 27.08 -3.48 -25.69
CA GLY A 121 26.64 -3.15 -27.05
C GLY A 121 25.46 -3.99 -27.55
N GLU A 122 24.76 -4.69 -26.65
CA GLU A 122 23.61 -5.57 -26.89
C GLU A 122 22.28 -4.98 -26.38
N GLY A 123 22.18 -3.64 -26.38
CA GLY A 123 21.04 -2.91 -25.85
C GLY A 123 19.68 -3.38 -26.39
N ARG A 124 18.68 -3.46 -25.50
CA ARG A 124 17.33 -3.88 -25.88
C ARG A 124 16.64 -2.78 -26.71
N ARG A 125 15.89 -3.17 -27.75
CA ARG A 125 15.05 -2.24 -28.53
C ARG A 125 14.07 -1.43 -27.67
N HIS A 126 13.62 -2.05 -26.58
CA HIS A 126 12.71 -1.47 -25.61
C HIS A 126 13.31 -1.65 -24.22
N PRO A 127 14.09 -0.68 -23.73
CA PRO A 127 14.58 -0.70 -22.36
C PRO A 127 13.45 -0.37 -21.39
N MET A 128 13.69 -0.67 -20.11
CA MET A 128 12.81 -0.37 -19.01
C MET A 128 12.66 1.16 -18.85
N PRO A 129 11.43 1.69 -18.70
CA PRO A 129 11.25 3.11 -18.46
C PRO A 129 11.72 3.51 -17.06
N LEU A 130 12.78 4.32 -16.98
CA LEU A 130 13.41 4.74 -15.72
C LEU A 130 12.46 5.40 -14.71
N HIS A 131 11.43 6.09 -15.20
CA HIS A 131 10.46 6.77 -14.33
C HIS A 131 9.55 5.79 -13.56
N LEU A 132 9.44 4.52 -13.96
CA LEU A 132 8.51 3.60 -13.31
C LEU A 132 9.01 3.14 -11.94
N LEU A 133 10.32 2.91 -11.80
CA LEU A 133 10.92 2.61 -10.50
C LEU A 133 10.72 3.80 -9.55
N GLU A 134 11.10 5.00 -9.99
CA GLU A 134 10.93 6.24 -9.24
C GLU A 134 9.46 6.46 -8.82
N LEU A 135 8.52 6.20 -9.73
CA LEU A 135 7.09 6.33 -9.45
C LEU A 135 6.61 5.32 -8.40
N CYS A 136 7.09 4.07 -8.44
CA CYS A 136 6.78 3.08 -7.43
C CYS A 136 7.32 3.49 -6.06
N GLU A 137 8.56 3.97 -6.00
CA GLU A 137 9.20 4.46 -4.77
C GLU A 137 8.47 5.68 -4.20
N ALA A 138 8.17 6.66 -5.04
CA ALA A 138 7.41 7.84 -4.65
C ALA A 138 6.04 7.49 -4.07
N GLU A 139 5.31 6.54 -4.67
CA GLU A 139 4.04 6.06 -4.14
C GLU A 139 4.21 5.30 -2.81
N MET A 140 5.25 4.48 -2.67
CA MET A 140 5.55 3.81 -1.39
C MET A 140 5.84 4.82 -0.28
N LEU A 141 6.66 5.85 -0.57
CA LEU A 141 6.98 6.94 0.34
C LEU A 141 5.74 7.76 0.71
N ALA A 142 4.91 8.12 -0.28
CA ALA A 142 3.67 8.87 -0.03
C ALA A 142 2.71 8.09 0.88
N ARG A 143 2.60 6.77 0.69
CA ARG A 143 1.77 5.91 1.55
C ARG A 143 2.34 5.83 2.97
N ALA A 144 3.64 5.65 3.11
CA ALA A 144 4.31 5.64 4.41
C ALA A 144 4.12 6.97 5.15
N ALA A 145 4.37 8.10 4.46
CA ALA A 145 4.18 9.45 4.99
C ALA A 145 2.74 9.68 5.47
N LYS A 146 1.74 9.23 4.70
CA LYS A 146 0.32 9.29 5.10
C LYS A 146 0.06 8.50 6.39
N HIS A 147 0.66 7.32 6.55
CA HIS A 147 0.50 6.51 7.77
C HIS A 147 1.12 7.20 8.99
N VAL A 148 2.34 7.74 8.84
CA VAL A 148 3.00 8.54 9.89
C VAL A 148 2.17 9.77 10.26
N ALA A 149 1.67 10.50 9.26
CA ALA A 149 0.81 11.67 9.49
C ALA A 149 -0.46 11.27 10.27
N ARG A 150 -1.12 10.17 9.87
CA ARG A 150 -2.31 9.67 10.55
C ARG A 150 -2.03 9.32 12.01
N GLU A 151 -0.90 8.67 12.28
CA GLU A 151 -0.51 8.32 13.65
C GLU A 151 -0.23 9.57 14.49
N ALA A 152 0.48 10.56 13.93
CA ALA A 152 0.71 11.84 14.59
C ALA A 152 -0.59 12.58 14.90
N PHE A 153 -1.54 12.62 13.96
CA PHE A 153 -2.87 13.20 14.20
C PHE A 153 -3.65 12.44 15.27
N ALA A 154 -3.55 11.10 15.32
CA ALA A 154 -4.29 10.28 16.26
C ALA A 154 -3.74 10.36 17.69
N ALA A 155 -2.41 10.45 17.84
CA ALA A 155 -1.76 10.58 19.15
C ALA A 155 -2.14 11.89 19.87
N ASP A 156 -2.51 12.93 19.12
CA ASP A 156 -2.82 14.24 19.67
C ASP A 156 -4.28 14.45 20.10
N VAL A 157 -5.16 13.46 19.86
CA VAL A 157 -6.57 13.49 20.30
C VAL A 157 -6.69 13.42 21.84
N GLU A 158 -5.63 13.01 22.55
CA GLU A 158 -5.59 12.99 24.02
C GLU A 158 -5.11 14.33 24.66
N GLY A 159 -4.84 15.38 23.87
CA GLY A 159 -4.66 16.75 24.42
C GLY A 159 -3.64 17.67 23.72
N GLY A 160 -3.28 17.44 22.45
CA GLY A 160 -2.17 18.13 21.78
C GLY A 160 -2.51 18.99 20.57
N VAL A 161 -1.53 19.79 20.15
CA VAL A 161 -1.60 20.96 19.24
C VAL A 161 -2.00 20.60 17.80
N SER A 162 -1.99 19.34 17.38
CA SER A 162 -2.18 18.88 16.00
C SER A 162 -3.59 19.06 15.45
N VAL A 163 -4.63 19.12 16.29
CA VAL A 163 -6.00 19.50 15.85
C VAL A 163 -6.09 21.01 15.61
N SER A 164 -5.31 21.80 16.36
CA SER A 164 -5.31 23.26 16.29
C SER A 164 -4.47 23.83 15.15
N SER A 165 -3.48 23.08 14.65
CA SER A 165 -2.68 23.47 13.47
C SER A 165 -2.29 22.27 12.58
N PRO A 166 -3.25 21.71 11.80
CA PRO A 166 -2.95 20.68 10.81
C PRO A 166 -1.91 21.14 9.79
N ALA A 167 -1.93 22.43 9.42
CA ALA A 167 -0.97 23.03 8.50
C ALA A 167 0.47 22.96 9.04
N GLY A 168 0.67 23.18 10.35
CA GLY A 168 1.98 23.07 10.99
C GLY A 168 2.53 21.65 10.95
N LEU A 169 1.69 20.64 11.21
CA LEU A 169 2.09 19.24 11.11
C LEU A 169 2.48 18.86 9.68
N TYR A 170 1.66 19.23 8.69
CA TYR A 170 1.99 18.96 7.28
C TYR A 170 3.26 19.70 6.84
N ALA A 171 3.47 20.95 7.26
CA ALA A 171 4.70 21.67 6.97
C ALA A 171 5.92 20.98 7.59
N ALA A 172 5.83 20.53 8.84
CA ALA A 172 6.89 19.78 9.50
C ALA A 172 7.20 18.46 8.78
N LEU A 173 6.16 17.71 8.41
CA LEU A 173 6.28 16.46 7.67
C LEU A 173 6.92 16.67 6.29
N LEU A 174 6.46 17.67 5.54
CA LEU A 174 7.00 18.00 4.22
C LEU A 174 8.45 18.49 4.32
N ASN A 175 8.77 19.30 5.33
CA ASN A 175 10.15 19.71 5.59
C ASN A 175 11.04 18.53 5.96
N ALA A 176 10.53 17.54 6.71
CA ALA A 176 11.28 16.32 7.02
C ALA A 176 11.46 15.40 5.81
N LEU A 177 10.47 15.34 4.90
CA LEU A 177 10.50 14.49 3.70
C LEU A 177 11.32 15.09 2.56
N LEU A 178 11.24 16.41 2.36
CA LEU A 178 11.83 17.12 1.22
C LEU A 178 13.07 17.93 1.60
N GLY A 179 13.23 18.26 2.88
CA GLY A 179 14.42 18.92 3.38
C GLY A 179 15.56 17.93 3.47
N GLY A 180 16.59 18.11 2.61
CA GLY A 180 17.82 17.31 2.68
C GLY A 180 18.36 17.31 4.11
N GLY A 181 18.73 16.12 4.61
CA GLY A 181 18.92 15.76 6.03
C GLY A 181 19.99 16.48 6.85
N GLY A 182 20.15 17.80 6.72
CA GLY A 182 21.09 18.63 7.48
C GLY A 182 20.50 19.31 8.72
N GLY A 183 19.22 19.13 9.03
CA GLY A 183 18.58 19.82 10.15
C GLY A 183 18.02 18.87 11.19
N GLY A 184 18.64 18.78 12.37
CA GLY A 184 18.10 18.09 13.55
C GLY A 184 16.69 18.56 13.98
N GLY A 185 16.15 19.62 13.39
CA GLY A 185 14.83 20.17 13.69
C GLY A 185 13.63 19.31 13.27
N GLY A 186 13.74 18.42 12.27
CA GLY A 186 12.59 17.61 11.84
C GLY A 186 12.12 16.60 12.90
N ARG A 187 13.07 15.99 13.62
CA ARG A 187 12.81 15.09 14.75
C ARG A 187 12.30 15.85 15.97
N GLU A 188 12.88 17.01 16.26
CA GLU A 188 12.42 17.87 17.36
C GLU A 188 11.01 18.40 17.14
N VAL A 189 10.62 18.73 15.90
CA VAL A 189 9.27 19.23 15.62
C VAL A 189 8.23 18.11 15.74
N LEU A 190 8.50 16.90 15.26
CA LEU A 190 7.59 15.77 15.49
C LEU A 190 7.48 15.39 16.98
N LEU A 191 8.57 15.53 17.75
CA LEU A 191 8.57 15.35 19.21
C LEU A 191 7.94 16.53 19.97
N ALA A 192 7.96 17.74 19.41
CA ALA A 192 7.32 18.92 19.99
C ALA A 192 5.81 18.93 19.79
N TYR A 193 5.33 18.29 18.71
CA TYR A 193 3.91 18.11 18.44
C TYR A 193 3.35 16.78 18.97
N GLY A 194 4.15 15.73 19.10
CA GLY A 194 3.74 14.46 19.74
C GLY A 194 4.11 14.47 21.21
N GLY A 195 3.13 14.64 22.09
CA GLY A 195 3.29 14.66 23.54
C GLY A 195 4.26 13.60 24.09
N ARG A 196 5.06 14.04 25.07
CA ARG A 196 6.08 13.28 25.83
C ARG A 196 5.80 11.78 25.95
N GLY A 197 6.78 10.99 25.52
CA GLY A 197 7.06 9.68 26.12
C GLY A 197 6.80 8.48 25.22
N ARG A 198 7.82 8.12 24.44
CA ARG A 198 8.29 6.73 24.36
C ARG A 198 9.69 6.73 23.78
N ASP A 199 10.67 6.42 24.63
CA ASP A 199 12.01 6.04 24.20
C ASP A 199 11.89 4.86 23.24
N VAL A 200 11.98 5.15 21.94
CA VAL A 200 12.19 4.11 20.94
C VAL A 200 13.68 3.79 21.03
N GLY A 201 13.99 2.80 21.87
CA GLY A 201 15.35 2.31 22.06
C GLY A 201 16.00 2.07 20.71
N VAL A 202 17.05 2.85 20.44
CA VAL A 202 17.97 2.61 19.33
C VAL A 202 18.68 1.30 19.65
N VAL A 203 18.31 0.21 18.97
CA VAL A 203 19.21 -0.94 18.83
C VAL A 203 20.24 -0.51 17.80
N ALA A 204 21.42 -0.13 18.30
CA ALA A 204 22.62 0.06 17.49
C ALA A 204 23.11 -1.30 16.96
N PRO A 205 23.88 -1.34 15.84
CA PRO A 205 24.37 -2.57 15.23
C PRO A 205 25.24 -3.43 16.15
#